data_AF-A0A5N6E7D5-F1
#
_entry.id   AF-A0A5N6E7D5-F1
#
_cell.length_a   1.000
_cell.length_b   1.000
_cell.length_c   1.000
_cell.angle_alpha   90.00
_cell.angle_beta   90.00
_cell.angle_gamma   90.00
#
_symmetry.space_group_name_H-M   'P 1'
#
loop_
_entity.id
_entity.type
_entity.pdbx_description
1 polymer ?
#
loop_
_entity_poly.entity_id
_entity_poly.type
_entity_poly.pdbx_seq_one_letter_code
_entity_poly.pdbx_strand_id
1 'polypeptide(L)'
;MPRHKSYTAEDIISDVRKGLPTTSRFLDRDRSMLVVQVAQEAKQNPRVGLGFRKKGRHPTLEDLFIRLLVYRYWNLRQEQLNKECFVSSTAPSSHGLAGYLSRCYGLDHNHETASAFRCGRRLREIERGVGLEGCTIVLLSSLTKFQQLSDNEIPRITNMLLASCLPDLIENGQIMQKLLQYQKLYSTTISASTSDKTKLGKDVTPVQIQ
;
A
#
# COMPACT_ATOMS: atom_id res chain seq x y z
N MET A 1 14.16 24.30 -17.26
CA MET A 1 13.77 23.28 -16.26
C MET A 1 14.46 21.97 -16.61
N PRO A 2 15.17 21.31 -15.68
CA PRO A 2 15.75 20.00 -15.97
C PRO A 2 14.63 19.01 -16.30
N ARG A 3 14.73 18.35 -17.46
CA ARG A 3 13.81 17.27 -17.83
C ARG A 3 14.01 16.14 -16.81
N HIS A 4 13.02 15.90 -15.95
CA HIS A 4 13.04 14.73 -15.09
C HIS A 4 13.07 13.48 -15.97
N LYS A 5 14.11 12.66 -15.81
CA LYS A 5 14.28 11.42 -16.56
C LYS A 5 13.16 10.45 -16.16
N SER A 6 12.35 10.01 -17.13
CA SER A 6 11.41 8.91 -16.92
C SER A 6 12.21 7.62 -16.73
N TYR A 7 11.85 6.83 -15.73
CA TYR A 7 12.41 5.49 -15.56
C TYR A 7 11.76 4.52 -16.54
N THR A 8 12.51 3.49 -16.95
CA THR A 8 12.02 2.40 -17.80
C THR A 8 11.90 1.09 -17.04
N ALA A 9 11.24 0.09 -17.63
CA ALA A 9 11.16 -1.26 -17.10
C ALA A 9 12.55 -1.85 -16.84
N GLU A 10 13.53 -1.60 -17.72
CA GLU A 10 14.91 -2.06 -17.55
C GLU A 10 15.58 -1.45 -16.31
N ASP A 11 15.33 -0.16 -16.03
CA ASP A 11 15.83 0.49 -14.81
C ASP A 11 15.26 -0.17 -13.56
N ILE A 12 13.98 -0.57 -13.59
CA ILE A 12 13.31 -1.27 -12.49
C ILE A 12 13.90 -2.67 -12.32
N ILE A 13 13.99 -3.46 -13.38
CA ILE A 13 14.48 -4.84 -13.31
C ILE A 13 15.97 -4.88 -12.92
N SER A 14 16.78 -3.93 -13.36
CA SER A 14 18.18 -3.80 -12.92
C SER A 14 18.28 -3.59 -11.41
N ASP A 15 17.43 -2.71 -10.85
CA ASP A 15 17.38 -2.46 -9.40
C ASP A 15 16.87 -3.67 -8.62
N VAL A 16 15.93 -4.43 -9.18
CA VAL A 16 15.40 -5.66 -8.56
C VAL A 16 16.52 -6.68 -8.43
N ARG A 17 17.24 -6.96 -9.52
CA ARG A 17 18.34 -7.93 -9.52
C ARG A 17 19.45 -7.55 -8.54
N LYS A 18 19.83 -6.27 -8.49
CA LYS A 18 20.84 -5.77 -7.55
C LYS A 18 20.32 -5.73 -6.11
N GLY A 19 19.03 -5.45 -5.93
CA GLY A 19 18.38 -5.24 -4.64
C GLY A 19 17.95 -6.53 -3.94
N LEU A 20 17.70 -7.61 -4.68
CA LEU A 20 17.16 -8.87 -4.17
C LEU A 20 17.93 -9.41 -2.95
N PRO A 21 19.28 -9.49 -2.96
CA PRO A 21 20.03 -9.98 -1.80
C PRO A 21 19.87 -9.06 -0.59
N THR A 22 19.75 -7.75 -0.81
CA THR A 22 19.57 -6.76 0.25
C THR A 22 18.16 -6.84 0.84
N THR A 23 17.13 -6.99 0.01
CA THR A 23 15.73 -7.19 0.44
C THR A 23 15.60 -8.48 1.24
N SER A 24 16.26 -9.56 0.80
CA SER A 24 16.29 -10.83 1.52
C SER A 24 16.92 -10.69 2.91
N ARG A 25 18.13 -10.14 2.99
CA ARG A 25 18.82 -9.88 4.27
C ARG A 25 18.05 -8.95 5.20
N PHE A 26 17.36 -7.95 4.64
CA PHE A 26 16.50 -7.06 5.41
C PHE A 26 15.42 -7.88 6.12
N LEU A 27 14.69 -8.74 5.40
CA LEU A 27 13.60 -9.54 5.95
C LEU A 27 14.04 -10.67 6.89
N ASP A 28 15.29 -11.11 6.81
CA ASP A 28 15.83 -12.09 7.75
C ASP A 28 16.08 -11.51 9.13
N ARG A 29 16.32 -10.19 9.20
CA ARG A 29 16.57 -9.46 10.44
C ARG A 29 15.42 -8.53 10.82
N ASP A 30 14.39 -8.49 10.00
CA ASP A 30 13.30 -7.55 10.11
C ASP A 30 12.45 -7.85 11.36
N ARG A 31 12.26 -6.80 12.17
CA ARG A 31 11.42 -6.83 13.38
C ARG A 31 10.13 -6.06 13.18
N SER A 32 9.80 -5.66 11.95
CA SER A 32 8.56 -4.91 11.67
C SER A 32 7.33 -5.63 12.22
N MET A 33 7.34 -6.97 12.32
CA MET A 33 6.18 -7.75 12.75
C MET A 33 5.88 -7.48 14.21
N LEU A 34 6.94 -7.46 15.02
CA LEU A 34 6.89 -7.08 16.43
C LEU A 34 6.45 -5.62 16.59
N VAL A 35 6.92 -4.71 15.73
CA VAL A 35 6.49 -3.29 15.76
C VAL A 35 4.99 -3.16 15.49
N VAL A 36 4.47 -3.87 14.49
CA VAL A 36 3.02 -3.88 14.18
C VAL A 36 2.22 -4.50 15.33
N GLN A 37 2.71 -5.57 15.96
CA GLN A 37 2.08 -6.21 17.12
C GLN A 37 2.05 -5.28 18.34
N VAL A 38 3.17 -4.64 18.68
CA VAL A 38 3.23 -3.68 19.80
C VAL A 38 2.31 -2.48 19.54
N ALA A 39 2.26 -1.96 18.31
CA ALA A 39 1.34 -0.89 17.95
C ALA A 39 -0.13 -1.32 18.11
N GLN A 40 -0.46 -2.56 17.77
CA GLN A 40 -1.79 -3.15 17.98
C GLN A 40 -2.14 -3.24 19.47
N GLU A 41 -1.25 -3.80 20.28
CA GLU A 41 -1.42 -3.91 21.74
C GLU A 41 -1.62 -2.52 22.38
N ALA A 42 -0.87 -1.53 21.91
CA ALA A 42 -0.99 -0.14 22.33
C ALA A 42 -2.23 0.59 21.76
N LYS A 43 -3.08 -0.09 20.97
CA LYS A 43 -4.23 0.49 20.25
C LYS A 43 -3.86 1.70 19.38
N GLN A 44 -2.61 1.78 18.92
CA GLN A 44 -2.13 2.81 18.02
C GLN A 44 -2.40 2.39 16.58
N ASN A 45 -2.72 3.36 15.72
CA ASN A 45 -2.85 3.08 14.30
C ASN A 45 -1.45 3.10 13.66
N PRO A 46 -0.86 1.95 13.28
CA PRO A 46 0.49 1.90 12.71
C PRO A 46 0.59 2.68 11.40
N ARG A 47 -0.54 3.02 10.78
CA ARG A 47 -0.63 3.78 9.52
C ARG A 47 -0.32 5.27 9.68
N VAL A 48 -0.49 5.83 10.89
CA VAL A 48 -0.42 7.29 11.13
C VAL A 48 0.98 7.74 11.54
N GLY A 49 1.80 6.86 12.12
CA GLY A 49 3.16 7.20 12.59
C GLY A 49 4.30 6.90 11.62
N LEU A 50 4.07 6.09 10.60
CA LEU A 50 5.16 5.48 9.81
C LEU A 50 5.31 6.06 8.38
N GLY A 51 4.38 6.89 7.94
CA GLY A 51 4.42 7.53 6.64
C GLY A 51 4.81 8.99 6.73
N PHE A 52 5.60 9.47 5.79
CA PHE A 52 5.57 10.84 5.27
C PHE A 52 6.54 11.91 5.81
N ARG A 53 7.43 11.65 6.79
CA ARG A 53 8.27 12.76 7.31
C ARG A 53 9.77 12.47 7.49
N LYS A 54 10.50 12.33 6.37
CA LYS A 54 11.91 12.74 6.31
C LYS A 54 12.21 13.41 4.96
N LYS A 55 11.95 14.72 4.86
CA LYS A 55 12.44 15.53 3.73
C LYS A 55 13.98 15.51 3.71
N GLY A 56 14.58 15.28 2.55
CA GLY A 56 16.03 15.43 2.33
C GLY A 56 16.91 14.22 2.65
N ARG A 57 16.37 13.08 3.09
CA ARG A 57 17.14 11.82 3.22
C ARG A 57 16.68 10.79 2.20
N HIS A 58 17.61 10.01 1.65
CA HIS A 58 17.27 8.84 0.85
C HIS A 58 16.47 7.86 1.73
N PRO A 59 15.32 7.34 1.24
CA PRO A 59 14.50 6.44 2.04
C PRO A 59 15.25 5.14 2.32
N THR A 60 15.18 4.67 3.56
CA THR A 60 15.74 3.37 3.98
C THR A 60 14.86 2.23 3.45
N LEU A 61 15.37 0.99 3.45
CA LEU A 61 14.54 -0.17 3.08
C LEU A 61 13.33 -0.36 3.99
N GLU A 62 13.47 -0.02 5.28
CA GLU A 62 12.36 -0.02 6.24
C GLU A 62 11.28 1.01 5.82
N ASP A 63 11.69 2.24 5.48
CA ASP A 63 10.76 3.27 4.98
C ASP A 63 10.03 2.80 3.72
N LEU A 64 10.75 2.14 2.80
CA LEU A 64 10.17 1.61 1.57
C LEU A 64 9.22 0.44 1.85
N PHE A 65 9.55 -0.38 2.85
CA PHE A 65 8.75 -1.56 3.20
C PHE A 65 7.41 -1.14 3.80
N ILE A 66 7.45 -0.17 4.71
CA ILE A 66 6.25 0.47 5.26
C ILE A 66 5.41 1.09 4.14
N ARG A 67 6.04 1.83 3.20
CA ARG A 67 5.33 2.41 2.06
C ARG A 67 4.66 1.35 1.21
N LEU A 68 5.34 0.23 0.95
CA LEU A 68 4.77 -0.90 0.23
C LEU A 68 3.53 -1.46 0.97
N LEU A 69 3.61 -1.67 2.28
CA LEU A 69 2.46 -2.12 3.09
C LEU A 69 1.29 -1.14 3.03
N VAL A 70 1.56 0.16 3.11
CA VAL A 70 0.56 1.23 2.95
C VAL A 70 -0.09 1.16 1.56
N TYR A 71 0.71 1.09 0.50
CA TYR A 71 0.21 1.06 -0.89
C TYR A 71 -0.69 -0.16 -1.13
N ARG A 72 -0.26 -1.34 -0.68
CA ARG A 72 -1.03 -2.58 -0.81
C ARG A 72 -2.31 -2.52 0.00
N TYR A 73 -2.24 -2.06 1.25
CA TYR A 73 -3.40 -1.95 2.13
C TYR A 73 -4.49 -1.06 1.52
N TRP A 74 -4.10 0.15 1.07
CA TRP A 74 -5.03 1.08 0.46
C TRP A 74 -5.64 0.56 -0.83
N ASN A 75 -4.84 -0.14 -1.65
CA ASN A 75 -5.33 -0.72 -2.88
C ASN A 75 -6.31 -1.88 -2.63
N LEU A 76 -6.02 -2.80 -1.70
CA LEU A 76 -6.98 -3.84 -1.31
C LEU A 76 -8.28 -3.25 -0.76
N ARG A 77 -8.19 -2.20 0.05
CA ARG A 77 -9.39 -1.55 0.60
C ARG A 77 -10.22 -0.89 -0.50
N GLN A 78 -9.56 -0.29 -1.49
CA GLN A 78 -10.22 0.26 -2.68
C GLN A 78 -10.92 -0.85 -3.49
N GLU A 79 -10.32 -2.03 -3.67
CA GLU A 79 -10.95 -3.17 -4.34
C GLU A 79 -12.19 -3.65 -3.59
N GLN A 80 -12.14 -3.74 -2.26
CA GLN A 80 -13.29 -4.10 -1.42
C GLN A 80 -14.43 -3.09 -1.56
N LEU A 81 -14.13 -1.80 -1.48
CA LEU A 81 -15.13 -0.76 -1.67
C LEU A 81 -15.75 -0.75 -3.07
N ASN A 82 -14.96 -0.99 -4.11
CA ASN A 82 -15.50 -1.10 -5.47
C ASN A 82 -16.46 -2.30 -5.61
N LYS A 83 -16.28 -3.35 -4.79
CA LYS A 83 -17.18 -4.50 -4.73
C LYS A 83 -18.41 -4.24 -3.85
N GLU A 84 -18.24 -3.50 -2.75
CA GLU A 84 -19.29 -3.22 -1.76
C GLU A 84 -20.17 -2.02 -2.14
N CYS A 85 -19.66 -1.04 -2.89
CA CYS A 85 -20.21 0.32 -2.94
C CYS A 85 -20.75 0.77 -4.32
N PHE A 86 -20.94 -0.12 -5.30
CA PHE A 86 -21.58 0.22 -6.58
C PHE A 86 -23.02 -0.30 -6.72
N VAL A 87 -23.85 0.05 -5.73
CA VAL A 87 -25.32 0.07 -5.83
C VAL A 87 -25.87 1.52 -5.80
N SER A 88 -25.02 2.55 -5.67
CA SER A 88 -25.47 3.96 -5.66
C SER A 88 -25.11 4.67 -6.97
N SER A 89 -26.14 5.20 -7.64
CA SER A 89 -26.17 5.83 -8.98
C SER A 89 -25.57 7.24 -9.06
N THR A 90 -24.76 7.67 -8.10
CA THR A 90 -24.17 9.00 -8.07
C THR A 90 -22.65 8.91 -8.11
N ALA A 91 -22.10 9.07 -9.31
CA ALA A 91 -20.67 9.26 -9.49
C ALA A 91 -20.20 10.44 -8.61
N PRO A 92 -19.15 10.28 -7.79
CA PRO A 92 -18.71 11.34 -6.91
C PRO A 92 -18.22 12.54 -7.74
N SER A 93 -18.82 13.69 -7.50
CA SER A 93 -18.47 14.96 -8.12
C SER A 93 -17.00 15.33 -7.85
N SER A 94 -16.27 15.60 -8.94
CA SER A 94 -15.00 16.35 -9.10
C SER A 94 -13.77 16.05 -8.23
N HIS A 95 -13.91 15.43 -7.06
CA HIS A 95 -12.82 14.96 -6.21
C HIS A 95 -12.67 13.45 -6.43
N GLY A 96 -11.87 13.09 -7.43
CA GLY A 96 -11.66 11.70 -7.85
C GLY A 96 -11.37 10.75 -6.67
N LEU A 97 -11.54 9.45 -6.89
CA LEU A 97 -11.52 8.36 -5.90
C LEU A 97 -10.57 8.52 -4.69
N ALA A 98 -9.36 9.07 -4.88
CA ALA A 98 -8.44 9.39 -3.77
C ALA A 98 -9.02 10.39 -2.75
N GLY A 99 -9.79 11.40 -3.17
CA GLY A 99 -10.46 12.38 -2.30
C GLY A 99 -11.69 11.84 -1.58
N TYR A 100 -12.39 10.86 -2.18
CA TYR A 100 -13.41 10.10 -1.46
C TYR A 100 -12.78 9.25 -0.35
N LEU A 101 -11.73 8.49 -0.67
CA LEU A 101 -11.04 7.63 0.28
C LEU A 101 -10.35 8.43 1.40
N SER A 102 -9.79 9.60 1.09
CA SER A 102 -9.20 10.48 2.11
C SER A 102 -10.24 10.90 3.16
N ARG A 103 -11.45 11.27 2.72
CA ARG A 103 -12.56 11.66 3.61
C ARG A 103 -13.10 10.50 4.43
N CYS A 104 -13.28 9.32 3.83
CA CYS A 104 -13.82 8.15 4.52
C CYS A 104 -12.87 7.58 5.59
N TYR A 105 -11.57 7.81 5.47
CA TYR A 105 -10.56 7.21 6.34
C TYR A 105 -9.73 8.23 7.14
N GLY A 106 -10.14 9.50 7.14
CA GLY A 106 -9.46 10.57 7.90
C GLY A 106 -8.01 10.80 7.47
N LEU A 107 -7.70 10.54 6.18
CA LEU A 107 -6.39 10.90 5.63
C LEU A 107 -6.43 12.33 5.10
N ASP A 108 -5.31 13.03 5.24
CA ASP A 108 -5.13 14.30 4.57
C ASP A 108 -5.16 14.09 3.06
N HIS A 109 -6.03 14.86 2.38
CA HIS A 109 -6.08 14.87 0.93
C HIS A 109 -4.88 15.67 0.40
N ASN A 110 -3.77 14.97 0.15
CA ASN A 110 -2.53 15.57 -0.33
C ASN A 110 -1.91 14.75 -1.48
N HIS A 111 -0.87 15.33 -2.11
CA HIS A 111 -0.15 14.68 -3.21
C HIS A 111 0.43 13.31 -2.82
N GLU A 112 0.84 13.13 -1.57
CA GLU A 112 1.44 11.88 -1.10
C GLU A 112 0.42 10.75 -1.03
N THR A 113 -0.78 11.04 -0.52
CA THR A 113 -1.92 10.13 -0.53
C THR A 113 -2.30 9.73 -1.95
N ALA A 114 -2.41 10.71 -2.86
CA ALA A 114 -2.70 10.44 -4.27
C ALA A 114 -1.61 9.59 -4.97
N SER A 115 -0.34 9.86 -4.66
CA SER A 115 0.82 9.10 -5.15
C SER A 115 0.80 7.66 -4.63
N ALA A 116 0.45 7.46 -3.36
CA ALA A 116 0.34 6.15 -2.73
C ALA A 116 -0.72 5.27 -3.41
N PHE A 117 -1.90 5.82 -3.70
CA PHE A 117 -2.95 5.10 -4.45
C PHE A 117 -2.50 4.73 -5.86
N ARG A 118 -1.83 5.64 -6.57
CA ARG A 118 -1.31 5.37 -7.92
C ARG A 118 -0.27 4.26 -7.91
N CYS A 119 0.70 4.34 -7.00
CA CYS A 119 1.74 3.31 -6.86
C CYS A 119 1.13 1.96 -6.46
N GLY A 120 0.20 1.93 -5.50
CA GLY A 120 -0.47 0.69 -5.09
C GLY A 120 -1.22 0.00 -6.24
N ARG A 121 -1.88 0.77 -7.10
CA ARG A 121 -2.56 0.23 -8.30
C ARG A 121 -1.59 -0.40 -9.28
N ARG A 122 -0.50 0.30 -9.61
CA ARG A 122 0.56 -0.19 -10.50
C ARG A 122 1.19 -1.47 -9.99
N LEU A 123 1.49 -1.52 -8.70
CA LEU A 123 2.02 -2.73 -8.06
C LEU A 123 1.02 -3.89 -8.16
N ARG A 124 -0.27 -3.64 -7.88
CA ARG A 124 -1.30 -4.67 -8.01
C ARG A 124 -1.49 -5.18 -9.44
N GLU A 125 -1.39 -4.30 -10.43
CA GLU A 125 -1.41 -4.68 -11.84
C GLU A 125 -0.24 -5.62 -12.19
N ILE A 126 0.96 -5.36 -11.65
CA ILE A 126 2.10 -6.26 -11.78
C ILE A 126 1.80 -7.62 -11.14
N GLU A 127 1.30 -7.67 -9.91
CA GLU A 127 1.03 -8.96 -9.24
C GLU A 127 -0.01 -9.79 -9.98
N ARG A 128 -1.06 -9.15 -10.49
CA ARG A 128 -2.08 -9.82 -11.30
C ARG A 128 -1.50 -10.32 -12.62
N GLY A 129 -0.65 -9.51 -13.26
CA GLY A 129 -0.01 -9.87 -14.52
C GLY A 129 1.01 -11.01 -14.38
N VAL A 130 1.77 -11.03 -13.28
CA VAL A 130 2.70 -12.12 -12.96
C VAL A 130 1.97 -13.36 -12.44
N GLY A 131 0.77 -13.19 -11.85
CA GLY A 131 0.00 -14.28 -11.25
C GLY A 131 0.53 -14.71 -9.87
N LEU A 132 1.36 -13.89 -9.22
CA LEU A 132 2.02 -14.21 -7.96
C LEU A 132 1.77 -13.11 -6.93
N GLU A 133 0.89 -13.39 -5.98
CA GLU A 133 0.57 -12.41 -4.94
C GLU A 133 1.77 -12.19 -4.02
N GLY A 134 2.07 -10.92 -3.74
CA GLY A 134 3.20 -10.55 -2.89
C GLY A 134 4.52 -10.39 -3.62
N CYS A 135 4.60 -10.73 -4.92
CA CYS A 135 5.85 -10.61 -5.70
C CYS A 135 6.38 -9.18 -5.75
N THR A 136 5.55 -8.16 -5.53
CA THR A 136 5.99 -6.76 -5.51
C THR A 136 6.99 -6.42 -4.40
N ILE A 137 7.18 -7.28 -3.39
CA ILE A 137 8.25 -7.08 -2.39
C ILE A 137 9.64 -7.08 -3.01
N VAL A 138 9.85 -7.79 -4.12
CA VAL A 138 11.16 -7.76 -4.79
C VAL A 138 11.44 -6.42 -5.45
N LEU A 139 10.39 -5.62 -5.70
CA LEU A 139 10.46 -4.29 -6.29
C LEU A 139 10.81 -3.21 -5.25
N LEU A 140 11.05 -3.60 -3.99
CA LEU A 140 11.27 -2.69 -2.89
C LEU A 140 12.39 -1.68 -3.15
N SER A 141 13.53 -2.13 -3.70
CA SER A 141 14.67 -1.27 -4.07
C SER A 141 14.32 -0.21 -5.12
N SER A 142 13.35 -0.52 -5.98
CA SER A 142 12.91 0.33 -7.08
C SER A 142 11.65 1.17 -6.76
N LEU A 143 11.09 1.03 -5.56
CA LEU A 143 9.76 1.57 -5.22
C LEU A 143 9.66 3.10 -5.36
N THR A 144 10.76 3.83 -5.18
CA THR A 144 10.81 5.29 -5.38
C THR A 144 10.59 5.70 -6.84
N LYS A 145 11.01 4.86 -7.79
CA LYS A 145 10.89 5.10 -9.23
C LYS A 145 9.45 4.97 -9.73
N PHE A 146 8.61 4.22 -9.01
CA PHE A 146 7.20 4.00 -9.37
C PHE A 146 6.37 5.28 -9.42
N GLN A 147 6.78 6.36 -8.75
CA GLN A 147 6.10 7.65 -8.85
C GLN A 147 6.26 8.31 -10.22
N GLN A 148 7.41 8.08 -10.87
CA GLN A 148 7.81 8.69 -12.15
C GLN A 148 7.71 7.70 -13.32
N LEU A 149 7.31 6.46 -13.05
CA LEU A 149 7.10 5.44 -14.06
C LEU A 149 5.85 5.74 -14.89
N SER A 150 5.91 5.52 -16.20
CA SER A 150 4.75 5.59 -17.09
C SER A 150 3.89 4.34 -16.97
N ASP A 151 2.58 4.44 -17.17
CA ASP A 151 1.68 3.28 -17.13
C ASP A 151 2.00 2.26 -18.25
N ASN A 152 2.54 2.71 -19.37
CA ASN A 152 2.98 1.85 -20.48
C ASN A 152 4.17 0.93 -20.12
N GLU A 153 4.92 1.26 -19.06
CA GLU A 153 6.03 0.44 -18.59
C GLU A 153 5.55 -0.72 -17.70
N ILE A 154 4.32 -0.67 -17.17
CA ILE A 154 3.80 -1.71 -16.28
C ILE A 154 3.70 -3.07 -16.99
N PRO A 155 3.10 -3.19 -18.20
CA PRO A 155 3.11 -4.46 -18.93
C PRO A 155 4.53 -4.94 -19.27
N ARG A 156 5.45 -4.02 -19.56
CA ARG A 156 6.85 -4.35 -19.86
C ARG A 156 7.55 -4.94 -18.63
N ILE A 157 7.39 -4.33 -17.46
CA ILE A 157 7.91 -4.87 -16.19
C ILE A 157 7.34 -6.26 -15.93
N THR A 158 6.03 -6.44 -16.07
CA THR A 158 5.37 -7.75 -15.92
C THR A 158 6.00 -8.80 -16.83
N ASN A 159 6.16 -8.50 -18.12
CA ASN A 159 6.77 -9.42 -19.08
C ASN A 159 8.23 -9.75 -18.73
N MET A 160 9.01 -8.76 -18.30
CA MET A 160 10.40 -8.98 -17.90
C MET A 160 10.52 -9.80 -16.61
N LEU A 161 9.62 -9.59 -15.65
CA LEU A 161 9.53 -10.43 -14.46
C LEU A 161 9.23 -11.88 -14.86
N LEU A 162 8.22 -12.11 -15.70
CA LEU A 162 7.86 -13.46 -16.17
C LEU A 162 9.01 -14.13 -16.95
N ALA A 163 9.65 -13.40 -17.86
CA ALA A 163 10.63 -13.98 -18.78
C ALA A 163 12.02 -14.19 -18.17
N SER A 164 12.46 -13.32 -17.26
CA SER A 164 13.88 -13.23 -16.88
C SER A 164 14.15 -13.08 -15.39
N CYS A 165 13.12 -13.02 -14.55
CA CYS A 165 13.28 -12.97 -13.09
C CYS A 165 12.33 -13.93 -12.34
N LEU A 166 11.38 -14.59 -13.02
CA LEU A 166 10.38 -15.44 -12.38
C LEU A 166 11.00 -16.57 -11.56
N PRO A 167 12.07 -17.27 -12.01
CA PRO A 167 12.76 -18.24 -11.16
C PRO A 167 13.29 -17.61 -9.88
N ASP A 168 13.95 -16.45 -9.96
CA ASP A 168 14.43 -15.72 -8.78
C ASP A 168 13.28 -15.37 -7.83
N LEU A 169 12.12 -14.98 -8.37
CA LEU A 169 10.92 -14.71 -7.55
C LEU A 169 10.49 -15.97 -6.79
N ILE A 170 10.36 -17.10 -7.50
CA ILE A 170 9.91 -18.37 -6.94
C ILE A 170 10.89 -18.87 -5.86
N GLU A 171 12.19 -18.79 -6.12
CA GLU A 171 13.25 -19.11 -5.16
C GLU A 171 13.16 -18.25 -3.89
N ASN A 172 12.72 -17.00 -4.05
CA ASN A 172 12.47 -16.06 -2.95
C ASN A 172 11.03 -16.16 -2.41
N GLY A 173 10.36 -17.31 -2.58
CA GLY A 173 9.01 -17.62 -2.07
C GLY A 173 8.75 -17.17 -0.64
N GLN A 174 9.71 -17.38 0.25
CA GLN A 174 9.62 -17.06 1.67
C GLN A 174 9.48 -15.55 1.93
N ILE A 175 10.15 -14.71 1.13
CA ILE A 175 10.07 -13.25 1.21
C ILE A 175 8.64 -12.79 0.90
N MET A 176 8.02 -13.37 -0.13
CA MET A 176 6.63 -13.07 -0.49
C MET A 176 5.65 -13.52 0.60
N GLN A 177 5.85 -14.71 1.16
CA GLN A 177 5.02 -15.19 2.29
C GLN A 177 5.12 -14.27 3.50
N LYS A 178 6.32 -13.82 3.88
CA LYS A 178 6.52 -12.82 4.94
C LYS A 178 5.69 -11.56 4.67
N LEU A 179 5.74 -11.01 3.45
CA LEU A 179 4.93 -9.83 3.09
C LEU A 179 3.44 -10.05 3.31
N LEU A 180 2.90 -11.19 2.92
CA LEU A 180 1.47 -11.48 3.07
C LEU A 180 1.07 -11.58 4.54
N GLN A 181 1.93 -12.17 5.40
CA GLN A 181 1.72 -12.19 6.84
C GLN A 181 1.70 -10.77 7.42
N TYR A 182 2.67 -9.94 7.04
CA TYR A 182 2.71 -8.53 7.39
C TYR A 182 1.43 -7.81 7.00
N GLN A 183 0.97 -8.02 5.77
CA GLN A 183 -0.23 -7.39 5.25
C GLN A 183 -1.48 -7.80 6.04
N LYS A 184 -1.61 -9.08 6.42
CA LYS A 184 -2.73 -9.57 7.24
C LYS A 184 -2.76 -8.94 8.63
N LEU A 185 -1.61 -8.80 9.27
CA LEU A 185 -1.49 -8.12 10.56
C LEU A 185 -1.77 -6.62 10.40
N TYR A 186 -1.23 -6.00 9.35
CA TYR A 186 -1.41 -4.59 9.09
C TYR A 186 -2.88 -4.23 8.80
N SER A 187 -3.64 -5.12 8.16
CA SER A 187 -5.05 -4.90 7.82
C SER A 187 -6.04 -5.13 8.98
N THR A 188 -5.72 -5.98 9.95
CA THR A 188 -6.61 -6.35 11.07
C THR A 188 -6.79 -5.25 12.13
N THR A 189 -6.01 -4.17 12.08
CA THR A 189 -6.06 -3.03 13.02
C THR A 189 -7.31 -2.14 12.93
N ILE A 190 -8.38 -2.57 12.26
CA ILE A 190 -9.61 -1.78 12.04
C ILE A 190 -10.87 -2.39 12.68
N SER A 191 -10.83 -3.61 13.19
CA SER A 191 -12.06 -4.25 13.67
C SER A 191 -12.52 -3.82 15.07
N ALA A 192 -11.69 -3.11 15.84
CA ALA A 192 -11.99 -2.81 17.26
C ALA A 192 -12.56 -1.40 17.52
N SER A 193 -12.57 -0.48 16.55
CA SER A 193 -12.97 0.92 16.78
C SER A 193 -14.31 1.33 16.14
N THR A 194 -14.94 0.44 15.37
CA THR A 194 -16.25 0.68 14.74
C THR A 194 -17.42 -0.02 15.44
N SER A 195 -17.20 -0.92 16.41
CA SER A 195 -18.29 -1.58 17.14
C SER A 195 -18.94 -0.71 18.23
N ASP A 196 -18.30 0.37 18.67
CA ASP A 196 -18.78 1.16 19.82
C ASP A 196 -19.60 2.40 19.47
N LYS A 197 -19.77 2.75 18.18
CA LYS A 197 -20.56 3.92 17.78
C LYS A 197 -22.05 3.65 17.50
N THR A 198 -22.50 2.40 17.64
CA THR A 198 -23.91 2.02 17.38
C THR A 198 -24.78 1.95 18.64
N LYS A 199 -24.29 2.38 19.82
CA LYS A 199 -25.05 2.34 21.09
C LYS A 199 -25.35 3.69 21.75
N LEU A 200 -25.18 4.83 21.08
CA LEU A 200 -25.73 6.11 21.56
C LEU A 200 -26.73 6.64 20.55
N GLY A 201 -28.01 6.34 20.77
CA GLY A 201 -29.06 6.82 19.88
C GLY A 201 -30.47 6.39 20.23
N LYS A 202 -30.78 6.14 21.51
CA LYS A 202 -32.17 6.09 22.02
C LYS A 202 -32.13 6.45 23.49
N ASP A 203 -32.40 7.72 23.79
CA ASP A 203 -33.14 8.19 24.97
C ASP A 203 -33.16 9.72 24.93
N VAL A 204 -34.10 10.24 24.13
CA VAL A 204 -34.61 11.61 24.29
C VAL A 204 -36.12 11.48 24.36
N THR A 205 -36.65 11.39 25.57
CA THR A 205 -38.09 11.58 25.84
C THR A 205 -38.47 13.04 25.55
N PRO A 206 -39.53 13.31 24.78
CA PRO A 206 -39.99 14.67 24.57
C PRO A 206 -40.75 15.16 25.81
N VAL A 207 -40.36 16.33 26.32
CA VAL A 207 -41.09 17.09 27.34
C VAL A 207 -42.38 17.61 26.69
N GLN A 208 -43.55 17.18 27.21
CA GLN A 208 -44.82 17.81 26.90
C GLN A 208 -44.97 19.09 27.73
N ILE A 209 -45.19 20.20 27.03
CA ILE A 209 -45.56 21.49 27.61
C ILE A 209 -47.08 21.49 27.76
N GLN A 210 -47.58 21.74 28.97
CA GLN A 210 -48.89 22.33 29.24
C GLN A 210 -48.69 23.47 30.25
#